data_AF-A0A7K4BL84-F1
#
_entry.id   AF-A0A7K4BL84-F1
#
_cell.length_a   1.000
_cell.length_b   1.000
_cell.length_c   1.000
_cell.angle_alpha   90.00
_cell.angle_beta   90.00
_cell.angle_gamma   90.00
#
_symmetry.space_group_name_H-M   'P 1'
#
loop_
_entity.id
_entity.type
_entity.pdbx_description
1 polymer ?
#
loop_
_entity_poly.entity_id
_entity_poly.type
_entity_poly.pdbx_seq_one_letter_code
_entity_poly.pdbx_strand_id
1 'polypeptide(L)' 'MTVGAYKRKTLHPTKTKIVGLWDGKEGFDFLGMHFHKARAENAKGEIYYTIQHWLTKKAEKHITTGSGKTGNLVRF' A
#
# COMPACT_ATOMS: atom_id res chain seq x y z
N MET A 1 34.99 26.09 12.37
CA MET A 1 34.28 24.86 11.96
C MET A 1 32.92 24.88 12.63
N THR A 2 31.82 24.99 11.87
CA THR A 2 30.47 25.02 12.45
C THR A 2 29.83 23.64 12.26
N VAL A 3 29.53 22.96 13.35
CA VAL A 3 28.76 21.71 13.31
C VAL A 3 27.30 22.09 13.09
N GLY A 4 26.74 21.73 11.94
CA GLY A 4 25.33 22.04 11.61
C GLY A 4 24.38 21.36 12.60
N ALA A 5 23.34 22.08 13.03
CA ALA A 5 22.36 21.57 13.97
C ALA A 5 21.47 20.49 13.34
N TYR A 6 21.41 19.30 13.95
CA TYR A 6 20.50 18.23 13.56
C TYR A 6 19.16 18.40 14.27
N LYS A 7 18.07 18.58 13.50
CA LYS A 7 16.72 18.67 14.03
C LYS A 7 16.17 17.27 14.31
N ARG A 8 15.99 16.92 15.58
CA ARG A 8 15.29 15.70 16.01
C ARG A 8 13.83 15.76 15.54
N LYS A 9 13.40 14.79 14.74
CA LYS A 9 11.99 14.59 14.39
C LYS A 9 11.42 13.45 15.22
N THR A 10 10.24 13.66 15.80
CA THR A 10 9.48 12.63 16.50
C THR A 10 8.36 12.13 15.61
N LEU A 11 7.96 10.87 15.79
CA LEU A 11 6.80 10.30 15.11
C LEU A 11 5.53 11.01 15.60
N HIS A 12 4.57 11.22 14.70
CA HIS A 12 3.31 11.86 15.06
C HIS A 12 2.39 10.83 15.73
N PRO A 13 1.90 11.09 16.95
CA PRO A 13 1.27 10.06 17.78
C PRO A 13 0.03 9.43 17.15
N THR A 14 -0.70 10.17 16.31
CA THR A 14 -1.94 9.68 15.67
C THR A 14 -1.82 9.37 14.18
N LYS A 15 -0.72 9.77 13.52
CA LYS A 15 -0.53 9.53 12.07
C LYS A 15 0.41 8.36 11.80
N THR A 16 1.05 7.84 12.84
CA THR A 16 1.92 6.69 12.78
C THR A 16 1.23 5.52 13.45
N LYS A 17 1.23 4.36 12.78
CA LYS A 17 0.74 3.10 13.34
C LYS A 17 1.65 1.96 12.89
N ILE A 18 1.77 0.92 13.72
CA ILE A 18 2.34 -0.37 13.32
C ILE A 18 1.19 -1.18 12.72
N VAL A 19 1.45 -1.84 11.59
CA VAL A 19 0.46 -2.66 10.88
C VAL A 19 1.00 -4.07 10.73
N GLY A 20 0.26 -5.06 11.23
CA GLY A 20 0.60 -6.47 11.09
C GLY A 20 0.15 -7.00 9.73
N LEU A 21 1.08 -7.37 8.85
CA LEU A 21 0.76 -7.98 7.55
C LEU A 21 0.74 -9.52 7.60
N TRP A 22 0.92 -10.14 8.77
CA TRP A 22 1.15 -11.58 8.91
C TRP A 22 -0.09 -12.44 8.62
N ASP A 23 -1.25 -12.05 9.13
CA ASP A 23 -2.49 -12.83 9.03
C ASP A 23 -3.41 -12.36 7.90
N GLY A 24 -3.04 -11.27 7.21
CA GLY A 24 -3.86 -10.69 6.14
C GLY A 24 -5.18 -10.10 6.65
N LYS A 25 -5.26 -9.65 7.91
CA LYS A 25 -6.42 -8.88 8.40
C LYS A 25 -6.29 -7.39 8.21
N GLU A 26 -5.07 -6.87 8.23
CA GLU A 26 -4.79 -5.44 8.10
C GLU A 26 -4.03 -5.09 6.82
N GLY A 27 -4.05 -3.79 6.50
CA GLY A 27 -3.33 -3.19 5.38
C GLY A 27 -3.02 -1.72 5.65
N PHE A 28 -2.25 -1.11 4.76
CA PHE A 28 -1.88 0.31 4.88
C PHE A 28 -1.89 1.00 3.53
N ASP A 29 -2.23 2.28 3.54
CA ASP A 29 -2.19 3.13 2.36
C ASP A 29 -0.82 3.81 2.25
N PHE A 30 -0.19 3.71 1.09
CA PHE A 30 1.05 4.42 0.78
C PHE A 30 1.06 4.85 -0.69
N LEU A 31 1.34 6.13 -0.91
CA LEU A 31 1.41 6.74 -2.26
C LEU A 31 0.17 6.46 -3.14
N GLY A 32 -1.02 6.43 -2.54
CA GLY A 32 -2.26 6.20 -3.27
C GLY A 32 -2.59 4.73 -3.52
N MET A 33 -1.79 3.80 -3.01
CA MET A 33 -2.01 2.36 -3.08
C MET A 33 -2.31 1.80 -1.69
N HIS A 34 -3.30 0.91 -1.58
CA HIS A 34 -3.56 0.12 -0.38
C HIS A 34 -2.82 -1.22 -0.48
N PHE A 35 -1.96 -1.52 0.49
CA PHE A 35 -1.16 -2.75 0.57
C PHE A 35 -1.79 -3.72 1.56
N HIS A 36 -1.94 -4.98 1.16
CA HIS A 36 -2.55 -6.02 1.99
C HIS A 36 -2.01 -7.41 1.66
N LYS A 37 -1.80 -8.26 2.67
CA LYS A 37 -1.46 -9.67 2.44
C LYS A 37 -2.70 -10.44 2.00
N ALA A 38 -2.65 -11.04 0.83
CA ALA A 38 -3.76 -11.82 0.28
C ALA A 38 -3.29 -13.19 -0.22
N ARG A 39 -4.21 -14.16 -0.13
CA ARG A 39 -4.07 -15.47 -0.76
C ARG A 39 -4.04 -15.30 -2.27
N ALA A 40 -3.10 -15.97 -2.92
CA ALA A 40 -3.01 -16.08 -4.36
C ALA A 40 -2.83 -17.56 -4.74
N GLU A 41 -3.23 -17.88 -5.96
CA GLU A 41 -3.13 -19.22 -6.51
C GLU A 41 -2.47 -19.12 -7.88
N ASN A 42 -1.50 -19.98 -8.16
CA ASN A 42 -0.85 -19.99 -9.46
C ASN A 42 -1.61 -20.89 -10.46
N ALA A 43 -1.19 -20.89 -11.72
CA ALA A 43 -1.84 -21.68 -12.77
C ALA A 43 -1.80 -23.21 -12.53
N LYS A 44 -0.97 -23.67 -11.58
CA LYS A 44 -0.87 -25.09 -11.19
C LYS A 44 -1.73 -25.42 -9.97
N GLY A 45 -2.48 -24.45 -9.43
CA GLY A 45 -3.30 -24.61 -8.22
C GLY A 45 -2.52 -24.47 -6.90
N GLU A 46 -1.24 -24.09 -6.94
CA GLU A 46 -0.44 -23.92 -5.72
C GLU A 46 -0.81 -22.61 -5.03
N ILE A 47 -1.10 -22.71 -3.74
CA ILE A 47 -1.51 -21.59 -2.90
C ILE A 47 -0.26 -20.92 -2.31
N TYR A 48 -0.19 -19.60 -2.45
CA TYR A 48 0.83 -18.78 -1.82
C TYR A 48 0.21 -17.49 -1.27
N TYR A 49 0.95 -16.79 -0.41
CA TYR A 49 0.51 -15.51 0.12
C TYR A 49 1.49 -14.42 -0.29
N THR A 50 0.95 -13.34 -0.82
CA THR A 50 1.74 -12.20 -1.28
C THR A 50 1.11 -10.90 -0.82
N ILE A 51 1.91 -9.83 -0.80
CA ILE A 51 1.37 -8.47 -0.65
C ILE A 51 0.78 -8.08 -2.00
N GLN A 52 -0.55 -7.96 -2.04
CA GLN A 52 -1.27 -7.39 -3.16
C GLN A 52 -1.56 -5.92 -2.88
N HIS A 53 -1.77 -5.14 -3.94
CA HIS A 53 -2.11 -3.74 -3.81
C HIS A 53 -3.14 -3.28 -4.83
N TRP A 54 -3.93 -2.29 -4.43
CA TRP A 54 -4.94 -1.66 -5.26
C TRP A 54 -4.93 -0.15 -5.04
N LEU A 55 -5.49 0.59 -5.99
CA LEU A 55 -5.64 2.03 -5.83
C LEU A 55 -6.57 2.33 -4.65
N THR A 56 -6.22 3.34 -3.88
CA THR A 56 -7.13 3.95 -2.91
C THR A 56 -8.24 4.69 -3.66
N LYS A 57 -9.45 4.77 -3.07
CA LYS A 57 -10.57 5.55 -3.64
C LYS A 57 -10.20 7.00 -3.97
N LYS A 58 -9.25 7.58 -3.23
CA LYS A 58 -8.73 8.92 -3.52
C LYS A 58 -7.90 8.91 -4.81
N ALA A 59 -6.96 7.97 -4.95
CA ALA A 59 -6.11 7.87 -6.13
C ALA A 59 -6.91 7.51 -7.39
N GLU A 60 -7.89 6.61 -7.29
CA GLU A 60 -8.77 6.24 -8.41
C GLU A 60 -9.43 7.47 -9.07
N LYS A 61 -9.92 8.41 -8.26
CA LYS A 61 -10.56 9.65 -8.75
C LYS A 61 -9.62 10.56 -9.54
N HIS A 62 -8.30 10.46 -9.32
CA HIS A 62 -7.29 11.29 -9.97
C HIS A 62 -6.62 10.61 -11.17
N ILE A 63 -6.89 9.31 -11.40
CA ILE A 63 -6.33 8.55 -12.52
C ILE A 63 -7.29 8.50 -13.72
N THR A 64 -8.54 8.94 -13.58
CA THR A 64 -9.52 9.00 -14.67
C THR A 64 -9.26 10.18 -15.62
N THR A 65 -8.24 10.06 -16.48
CA THR A 65 -8.14 10.73 -17.78
C THR A 65 -7.23 9.88 -18.68
N GLY A 66 -7.79 8.83 -19.28
CA GLY A 66 -7.12 8.03 -20.30
C GLY A 66 -7.22 6.53 -20.05
N SER A 67 -7.86 5.82 -20.98
CA SER A 67 -8.16 4.39 -20.99
C SER A 67 -9.28 3.94 -20.03
N GLY A 68 -10.49 3.83 -20.59
CA GLY A 68 -11.56 3.11 -19.96
C GLY A 68 -11.16 1.64 -19.77
N LYS A 69 -10.98 1.23 -18.51
CA LYS A 69 -11.26 -0.13 -18.05
C LYS A 69 -11.79 -0.04 -16.63
N THR A 70 -13.00 -0.53 -16.47
CA THR A 70 -13.68 -0.75 -15.20
C THR A 70 -12.88 -1.69 -14.30
N GLY A 71 -12.49 -1.22 -13.12
CA GLY A 71 -12.25 -2.02 -11.93
C GLY A 71 -11.01 -2.94 -11.90
N ASN A 72 -10.55 -3.17 -10.68
CA ASN A 72 -9.66 -4.25 -10.24
C ASN A 72 -8.17 -4.15 -10.55
N LEU A 73 -7.39 -4.32 -9.48
CA LEU A 73 -5.95 -4.58 -9.41
C LEU A 73 -5.10 -3.89 -10.49
N VAL A 74 -4.44 -2.79 -10.12
CA VAL A 74 -3.25 -2.34 -10.86
C VAL A 74 -2.16 -3.39 -10.60
N ARG A 75 -2.01 -4.36 -11.51
CA ARG A 75 -0.83 -5.23 -11.58
C ARG A 75 0.24 -4.49 -12.37
N PHE A 76 1.30 -4.06 -11.69
CA PHE A 76 2.58 -3.77 -12.32
C PHE A 76 3.34 -5.08 -12.55
#